data_AF-A0A7S1SVL4-F1
#
_entry.id   AF-A0A7S1SVL4-F1
#
_cell.length_a   1.000
_cell.length_b   1.000
_cell.length_c   1.000
_cell.angle_alpha   90.00
_cell.angle_beta   90.00
_cell.angle_gamma   90.00
#
_symmetry.space_group_name_H-M   'P 1'
#
loop_
_entity.id
_entity.type
_entity.pdbx_description
1 polymer ?
#
loop_
_entity_poly.entity_id
_entity_poly.type
_entity_poly.pdbx_seq_one_letter_code
_entity_poly.pdbx_strand_id
1 'polypeptide(L)'
;PDWLVAEVEATRKGLLTLLKNVILLENPMQPGTFLPRFGMDETLSWRHLDSQAQEALRGLYEDYFHRRQEVLWMANAFRTLPALMRATRMLVFGEDLGFVPTCVPPVLHDLGLFGLRIQRMSAEPGAEFGDPANYPYMTVASPSCHDTTTTRGWYEEDEDRRLRFWNGVLGRKGPAPAVCTPAIVRDVVRQHVESSSCWAIFPLQDILALSPKYVTRPAAEETINDPTNPKHYWRYRMHVYLEDVTRDIGLMTDLRAMLVSAGRAEDHRG
;
A
#
# COMPACT_ATOMS: atom_id res chain seq x y z
N PRO A 1 -6.42 34.05 14.22
CA PRO A 1 -7.70 33.81 13.51
C PRO A 1 -7.51 32.74 12.45
N ASP A 2 -8.54 31.92 12.18
CA ASP A 2 -8.43 30.80 11.23
C ASP A 2 -8.04 31.25 9.82
N TRP A 3 -8.48 32.45 9.41
CA TRP A 3 -8.11 33.04 8.10
C TRP A 3 -6.60 33.27 7.96
N LEU A 4 -5.92 33.70 9.02
CA LEU A 4 -4.47 33.96 9.00
C LEU A 4 -3.68 32.66 8.90
N VAL A 5 -4.13 31.61 9.59
CA VAL A 5 -3.51 30.27 9.50
C VAL A 5 -3.66 29.73 8.08
N ALA A 6 -4.85 29.83 7.50
CA ALA A 6 -5.11 29.41 6.12
C ALA A 6 -4.26 30.17 5.10
N GLU A 7 -4.14 31.49 5.24
CA GLU A 7 -3.33 32.33 4.35
C GLU A 7 -1.82 32.01 4.46
N VAL A 8 -1.31 31.81 5.67
CA VAL A 8 0.09 31.42 5.89
C VAL A 8 0.38 30.05 5.28
N GLU A 9 -0.50 29.06 5.48
CA GLU A 9 -0.32 27.73 4.87
C GLU A 9 -0.44 27.77 3.34
N ALA A 10 -1.37 28.57 2.79
CA ALA A 10 -1.48 28.76 1.35
C ALA A 10 -0.21 29.39 0.75
N THR A 11 0.31 30.45 1.39
CA THR A 11 1.54 31.13 0.99
C THR A 11 2.73 30.17 1.07
N ARG A 12 2.87 29.44 2.18
CA ARG A 12 3.92 28.43 2.37
C ARG A 12 3.84 27.34 1.29
N LYS A 13 2.65 26.83 0.97
CA LYS A 13 2.44 25.84 -0.10
C LYS A 13 2.83 26.40 -1.47
N GLY A 14 2.49 27.66 -1.76
CA GLY A 14 2.90 28.35 -2.99
C GLY A 14 4.42 28.45 -3.10
N LEU A 15 5.10 28.93 -2.05
CA LEU A 15 6.55 29.05 -2.01
C LEU A 15 7.25 27.69 -2.14
N LEU A 16 6.75 26.65 -1.47
CA LEU A 16 7.29 25.29 -1.61
C LEU A 16 7.08 24.72 -3.02
N THR A 17 5.96 25.04 -3.66
CA THR A 17 5.72 24.65 -5.07
C THR A 17 6.76 25.29 -5.99
N LEU A 18 7.03 26.59 -5.82
CA LEU A 18 8.05 27.30 -6.60
C LEU A 18 9.46 26.74 -6.34
N LEU A 19 9.81 26.51 -5.07
CA LEU A 19 11.09 25.92 -4.69
C LEU A 19 11.31 24.53 -5.32
N LYS A 20 10.25 23.73 -5.40
CA LYS A 20 10.28 22.37 -5.98
C LYS A 20 10.25 22.37 -7.51
N ASN A 21 10.01 23.51 -8.16
CA ASN A 21 9.89 23.63 -9.61
C ASN A 21 11.26 23.67 -10.32
N VAL A 22 12.09 22.67 -10.06
CA VAL A 22 13.42 22.48 -10.65
C VAL A 22 13.50 21.12 -11.31
N ILE A 23 14.33 20.94 -12.32
CA ILE A 23 14.52 19.65 -13.01
C ILE A 23 15.76 18.89 -12.51
N LEU A 24 16.73 19.63 -12.00
CA LEU A 24 18.01 19.15 -11.51
C LEU A 24 18.26 19.75 -10.12
N LEU A 25 18.88 18.97 -9.25
CA LEU A 25 19.30 19.36 -7.90
C LEU A 25 20.82 19.47 -7.88
N GLU A 26 21.36 20.54 -7.30
CA GLU A 26 22.80 20.64 -7.11
C GLU A 26 23.30 19.53 -6.18
N ASN A 27 24.40 18.89 -6.55
CA ASN A 27 24.98 17.82 -5.76
C ASN A 27 25.71 18.40 -4.54
N PRO A 28 25.27 18.12 -3.30
CA PRO A 28 25.91 18.68 -2.11
C PRO A 28 27.34 18.14 -1.88
N MET A 29 27.68 17.00 -2.48
CA MET A 29 28.99 16.37 -2.34
C MET A 29 30.02 16.86 -3.36
N GLN A 30 29.56 17.42 -4.49
CA GLN A 30 30.43 17.84 -5.58
C GLN A 30 29.86 19.10 -6.26
N PRO A 31 30.27 20.30 -5.81
CA PRO A 31 29.82 21.57 -6.37
C PRO A 31 30.00 21.63 -7.88
N GLY A 32 29.02 22.23 -8.58
CA GLY A 32 29.01 22.31 -10.04
C GLY A 32 28.53 21.04 -10.76
N THR A 33 28.14 19.99 -10.02
CA THR A 33 27.45 18.82 -10.59
C THR A 33 26.00 18.77 -10.15
N PHE A 34 25.18 18.08 -10.94
CA PHE A 34 23.74 18.04 -10.75
C PHE A 34 23.21 16.61 -10.74
N LEU A 35 22.18 16.39 -9.94
CA LEU A 35 21.44 15.13 -9.82
C LEU A 35 20.02 15.33 -10.38
N PRO A 36 19.44 14.36 -11.10
CA PRO A 36 18.05 14.43 -11.51
C PRO A 36 17.10 14.58 -10.32
N ARG A 37 16.11 15.48 -10.42
CA ARG A 37 15.01 15.55 -9.45
C ARG A 37 14.07 14.36 -9.70
N PHE A 38 13.66 13.66 -8.64
CA PHE A 38 12.61 12.63 -8.76
C PHE A 38 11.29 13.24 -9.25
N GLY A 39 10.60 12.58 -10.21
CA GLY A 39 9.38 13.10 -10.83
C GLY A 39 9.56 14.44 -11.54
N MET A 40 10.74 14.70 -12.13
CA MET A 40 11.06 15.97 -12.81
C MET A 40 10.05 16.35 -13.90
N ASP A 41 9.42 15.37 -14.54
CA ASP A 41 8.43 15.50 -15.60
C ASP A 41 7.08 16.08 -15.13
N GLU A 42 6.84 16.05 -13.82
CA GLU A 42 5.67 16.69 -13.20
C GLU A 42 5.81 18.21 -13.06
N THR A 43 7.03 18.75 -13.22
CA THR A 43 7.32 20.18 -12.97
C THR A 43 6.88 21.08 -14.13
N LEU A 44 6.58 22.35 -13.83
CA LEU A 44 6.34 23.35 -14.88
C LEU A 44 7.62 23.62 -15.68
N SER A 45 8.77 23.63 -15.01
CA SER A 45 10.08 23.80 -15.65
C SER A 45 10.33 22.77 -16.74
N TRP A 46 9.95 21.50 -16.51
CA TRP A 46 10.01 20.46 -17.53
C TRP A 46 9.12 20.73 -18.75
N ARG A 47 7.87 21.16 -18.52
CA ARG A 47 6.90 21.44 -19.59
C ARG A 47 7.35 22.55 -20.53
N HIS A 48 8.25 23.42 -20.09
CA HIS A 48 8.80 24.52 -20.89
C HIS A 48 10.11 24.18 -21.60
N LEU A 49 10.68 22.99 -21.39
CA LEU A 49 11.82 22.51 -22.16
C LEU A 49 11.38 22.12 -23.58
N ASP A 50 12.29 22.27 -24.54
CA ASP A 50 12.11 21.72 -25.88
C ASP A 50 12.19 20.18 -25.86
N SER A 51 11.69 19.54 -26.92
CA SER A 51 11.62 18.09 -27.00
C SER A 51 12.98 17.39 -26.95
N GLN A 52 14.04 18.02 -27.45
CA GLN A 52 15.38 17.43 -27.43
C GLN A 52 15.94 17.43 -26.00
N ALA A 53 15.78 18.54 -25.27
CA ALA A 53 16.17 18.62 -23.86
C ALA A 53 15.37 17.64 -22.99
N GLN A 54 14.05 17.53 -23.22
CA GLN A 54 13.21 16.56 -22.51
C GLN A 54 13.69 15.12 -22.74
N GLU A 55 13.97 14.74 -23.98
CA GLU A 55 14.40 13.37 -24.27
C GLU A 55 15.77 13.05 -23.64
N ALA A 56 16.73 13.98 -23.74
CA ALA A 56 18.05 13.82 -23.14
C ALA A 56 17.98 13.69 -21.60
N LEU A 57 17.21 14.55 -20.94
CA LEU A 57 17.04 14.50 -19.49
C LEU A 57 16.28 13.26 -19.06
N ARG A 58 15.26 12.82 -19.81
CA ARG A 58 14.54 11.57 -19.54
C ARG A 58 15.50 10.39 -19.56
N GLY A 59 16.39 10.32 -20.55
CA GLY A 59 17.43 9.30 -20.61
C GLY A 59 18.34 9.30 -19.36
N LEU A 60 18.77 10.48 -18.90
CA LEU A 60 19.59 10.61 -17.68
C LEU A 60 18.83 10.22 -16.40
N TYR A 61 17.56 10.60 -16.32
CA TYR A 61 16.68 10.26 -15.22
C TYR A 61 16.47 8.75 -15.10
N GLU A 62 16.12 8.11 -16.22
CA GLU A 62 15.93 6.67 -16.31
C GLU A 62 17.21 5.91 -15.96
N ASP A 63 18.35 6.34 -16.49
CA ASP A 63 19.63 5.75 -16.11
C ASP A 63 19.91 5.90 -14.60
N TYR A 64 19.74 7.10 -14.06
CA TYR A 64 20.07 7.40 -12.67
C TYR A 64 19.20 6.65 -11.65
N PHE A 65 17.87 6.67 -11.81
CA PHE A 65 16.94 6.10 -10.84
C PHE A 65 16.64 4.63 -11.08
N HIS A 66 16.69 4.15 -12.32
CA HIS A 66 16.15 2.84 -12.68
C HIS A 66 17.18 1.85 -13.22
N ARG A 67 18.43 2.24 -13.53
CA ARG A 67 19.41 1.33 -14.14
C ARG A 67 20.77 1.30 -13.45
N ARG A 68 21.35 2.47 -13.20
CA ARG A 68 22.75 2.65 -12.81
C ARG A 68 23.15 1.85 -11.57
N GLN A 69 22.24 1.72 -10.61
CA GLN A 69 22.53 1.12 -9.31
C GLN A 69 22.07 -0.34 -9.18
N GLU A 70 21.35 -0.89 -10.16
CA GLU A 70 20.69 -2.19 -10.02
C GLU A 70 21.68 -3.33 -9.72
N VAL A 71 22.79 -3.39 -10.47
CA VAL A 71 23.83 -4.40 -10.26
C VAL A 71 24.50 -4.26 -8.90
N LEU A 72 24.78 -3.03 -8.47
CA LEU A 72 25.43 -2.76 -7.18
C LEU A 72 24.52 -3.15 -6.01
N TRP A 73 23.24 -2.74 -6.07
CA TRP A 73 22.25 -3.05 -5.04
C TRP A 73 21.98 -4.54 -4.95
N MET A 74 21.82 -5.21 -6.09
CA MET A 74 21.65 -6.66 -6.15
C MET A 74 22.85 -7.39 -5.53
N ALA A 75 24.08 -7.04 -5.95
CA ALA A 75 25.29 -7.65 -5.41
C ALA A 75 25.44 -7.40 -3.89
N ASN A 76 25.09 -6.20 -3.42
CA ASN A 76 25.11 -5.90 -2.00
C ASN A 76 24.06 -6.73 -1.23
N ALA A 77 22.84 -6.86 -1.77
CA ALA A 77 21.77 -7.63 -1.15
C ALA A 77 22.14 -9.12 -1.00
N PHE A 78 22.67 -9.75 -2.06
CA PHE A 78 23.14 -11.15 -2.00
C PHE A 78 24.32 -11.34 -1.04
N ARG A 79 25.09 -10.29 -0.75
CA ARG A 79 26.15 -10.34 0.26
C ARG A 79 25.60 -10.22 1.67
N THR A 80 24.66 -9.32 1.92
CA THR A 80 24.25 -8.92 3.28
C THR A 80 23.03 -9.68 3.79
N LEU A 81 21.99 -9.85 2.98
CA LEU A 81 20.73 -10.46 3.41
C LEU A 81 20.90 -11.92 3.88
N PRO A 82 21.68 -12.79 3.20
CA PRO A 82 21.88 -14.16 3.69
C PRO A 82 22.54 -14.23 5.07
N ALA A 83 23.42 -13.27 5.40
CA ALA A 83 24.05 -13.21 6.72
C ALA A 83 23.02 -12.86 7.82
N LEU A 84 22.11 -11.91 7.54
CA LEU A 84 21.01 -11.55 8.45
C LEU A 84 20.01 -12.70 8.61
N MET A 85 19.65 -13.36 7.52
CA MET A 85 18.71 -14.49 7.54
C MET A 85 19.25 -15.66 8.38
N ARG A 86 20.55 -15.96 8.29
CA ARG A 86 21.19 -17.02 9.11
C ARG A 86 21.33 -16.67 10.58
N ALA A 87 21.22 -15.39 10.95
CA ALA A 87 21.32 -14.94 12.33
C ALA A 87 20.04 -15.22 13.15
N THR A 88 18.98 -15.70 12.51
CA THR A 88 17.70 -15.99 13.16
C THR A 88 17.04 -17.25 12.60
N ARG A 89 16.09 -17.81 13.34
CA ARG A 89 15.18 -18.88 12.85
C ARG A 89 13.83 -18.32 12.40
N MET A 90 13.62 -17.01 12.51
CA MET A 90 12.38 -16.35 12.10
C MET A 90 12.29 -16.27 10.58
N LEU A 91 11.06 -16.36 10.06
CA LEU A 91 10.77 -16.01 8.67
C LEU A 91 11.02 -14.51 8.45
N VAL A 92 11.60 -14.18 7.31
CA VAL A 92 11.93 -12.79 6.94
C VAL A 92 11.01 -12.35 5.82
N PHE A 93 10.43 -11.17 6.00
CA PHE A 93 9.50 -10.53 5.07
C PHE A 93 10.14 -9.23 4.58
N GLY A 94 10.19 -9.06 3.26
CA GLY A 94 10.56 -7.80 2.63
C GLY A 94 9.32 -6.95 2.43
N GLU A 95 9.34 -5.73 2.95
CA GLU A 95 8.35 -4.72 2.59
C GLU A 95 8.74 -4.15 1.23
N ASP A 96 8.13 -4.69 0.16
CA ASP A 96 8.39 -4.35 -1.24
C ASP A 96 7.23 -3.53 -1.84
N LEU A 97 6.83 -2.45 -1.15
CA LEU A 97 5.75 -1.56 -1.60
C LEU A 97 6.31 -0.22 -2.10
N GLY A 98 5.52 0.47 -2.93
CA GLY A 98 5.86 1.81 -3.43
C GLY A 98 6.91 1.78 -4.54
N PHE A 99 7.97 2.58 -4.39
CA PHE A 99 9.02 2.69 -5.40
C PHE A 99 10.03 1.55 -5.26
N VAL A 100 9.82 0.48 -6.01
CA VAL A 100 10.64 -0.74 -5.95
C VAL A 100 11.54 -0.85 -7.18
N PRO A 101 12.87 -0.80 -7.04
CA PRO A 101 13.80 -1.05 -8.14
C PRO A 101 13.60 -2.43 -8.77
N THR A 102 13.85 -2.58 -10.07
CA THR A 102 13.53 -3.84 -10.79
C THR A 102 14.41 -5.01 -10.33
N CYS A 103 15.56 -4.72 -9.72
CA CYS A 103 16.42 -5.73 -9.10
C CYS A 103 15.85 -6.34 -7.80
N VAL A 104 14.87 -5.71 -7.14
CA VAL A 104 14.37 -6.19 -5.84
C VAL A 104 13.55 -7.47 -5.95
N PRO A 105 12.52 -7.59 -6.82
CA PRO A 105 11.71 -8.81 -6.91
C PRO A 105 12.53 -10.08 -7.19
N PRO A 106 13.51 -10.10 -8.13
CA PRO A 106 14.39 -11.26 -8.33
C PRO A 106 15.21 -11.62 -7.09
N VAL A 107 15.76 -10.62 -6.38
CA VAL A 107 16.53 -10.85 -5.14
C VAL A 107 15.66 -11.48 -4.06
N LEU A 108 14.44 -10.97 -3.85
CA LEU A 108 13.53 -11.54 -2.86
C LEU A 108 13.17 -12.99 -3.21
N HIS A 109 12.87 -13.25 -4.49
CA HIS A 109 12.59 -14.59 -4.98
C HIS A 109 13.77 -15.56 -4.75
N ASP A 110 14.97 -15.19 -5.19
CA ASP A 110 16.15 -16.06 -5.12
C ASP A 110 16.61 -16.34 -3.69
N LEU A 111 16.37 -15.39 -2.77
CA LEU A 111 16.65 -15.58 -1.35
C LEU A 111 15.51 -16.28 -0.58
N GLY A 112 14.35 -16.50 -1.21
CA GLY A 112 13.18 -17.06 -0.54
C GLY A 112 12.59 -16.12 0.51
N LEU A 113 12.64 -14.81 0.26
CA LEU A 113 12.03 -13.78 1.10
C LEU A 113 10.58 -13.54 0.67
N PHE A 114 9.69 -13.40 1.65
CA PHE A 114 8.28 -13.12 1.39
C PHE A 114 8.07 -11.64 1.05
N GLY A 115 7.35 -11.34 -0.04
CA GLY A 115 6.90 -9.98 -0.35
C GLY A 115 5.52 -9.66 0.24
N LEU A 116 5.14 -8.40 0.25
CA LEU A 116 3.82 -7.91 0.65
C LEU A 116 2.95 -7.62 -0.57
N ARG A 117 1.68 -8.01 -0.49
CA ARG A 117 0.67 -7.71 -1.51
C ARG A 117 -0.50 -7.02 -0.85
N ILE A 118 -0.39 -5.69 -0.76
CA ILE A 118 -1.45 -4.83 -0.25
C ILE A 118 -2.35 -4.44 -1.41
N GLN A 119 -3.63 -4.81 -1.38
CA GLN A 119 -4.53 -4.66 -2.53
C GLN A 119 -4.61 -3.23 -3.09
N ARG A 120 -4.41 -2.22 -2.25
CA ARG A 120 -4.48 -0.80 -2.66
C ARG A 120 -3.12 -0.16 -2.95
N MET A 121 -2.05 -0.95 -2.88
CA MET A 121 -0.69 -0.61 -3.30
C MET A 121 -0.22 -1.69 -4.27
N SER A 122 -0.81 -1.71 -5.46
CA SER A 122 -0.52 -2.73 -6.47
C SER A 122 0.99 -2.77 -6.77
N ALA A 123 1.55 -3.98 -6.77
CA ALA A 123 2.92 -4.22 -7.22
C ALA A 123 3.03 -4.23 -8.75
N GLU A 124 1.92 -4.39 -9.46
CA GLU A 124 1.88 -4.46 -10.92
C GLU A 124 1.90 -3.04 -11.53
N PRO A 125 2.84 -2.75 -12.45
CA PRO A 125 2.93 -1.44 -13.10
C PRO A 125 1.62 -1.04 -13.79
N GLY A 126 1.10 0.15 -13.43
CA GLY A 126 -0.11 0.72 -14.03
C GLY A 126 -1.44 0.14 -13.51
N ALA A 127 -1.41 -0.88 -12.65
CA ALA A 127 -2.62 -1.40 -12.02
C ALA A 127 -3.01 -0.56 -10.79
N GLU A 128 -4.26 -0.13 -10.73
CA GLU A 128 -4.79 0.64 -9.59
C GLU A 128 -5.01 -0.21 -8.34
N PHE A 129 -5.38 -1.49 -8.54
CA PHE A 129 -5.65 -2.46 -7.49
C PHE A 129 -4.87 -3.74 -7.75
N GLY A 130 -4.35 -4.34 -6.68
CA GLY A 130 -3.84 -5.70 -6.71
C GLY A 130 -4.96 -6.70 -6.90
N ASP A 131 -4.65 -7.81 -7.57
CA ASP A 131 -5.55 -8.93 -7.79
C ASP A 131 -5.12 -10.14 -6.95
N PRO A 132 -5.79 -10.41 -5.82
CA PRO A 132 -5.46 -11.53 -4.95
C PRO A 132 -5.46 -12.90 -5.63
N ALA A 133 -6.22 -13.09 -6.72
CA ALA A 133 -6.21 -14.34 -7.47
C ALA A 133 -4.86 -14.61 -8.15
N ASN A 134 -4.10 -13.54 -8.45
CA ASN A 134 -2.82 -13.58 -9.15
C ASN A 134 -1.61 -13.39 -8.22
N TYR A 135 -1.80 -13.32 -6.90
CA TYR A 135 -0.68 -13.16 -5.96
C TYR A 135 0.22 -14.40 -5.91
N PRO A 136 1.56 -14.25 -6.03
CA PRO A 136 2.49 -15.38 -5.92
C PRO A 136 2.50 -16.03 -4.53
N TYR A 137 2.84 -17.31 -4.45
CA TYR A 137 2.85 -18.05 -3.18
C TYR A 137 3.73 -17.44 -2.08
N MET A 138 4.94 -16.97 -2.43
CA MET A 138 5.90 -16.35 -1.51
C MET A 138 5.51 -14.90 -1.14
N THR A 139 4.27 -14.68 -0.77
CA THR A 139 3.76 -13.36 -0.40
C THR A 139 2.82 -13.40 0.82
N VAL A 140 2.59 -12.21 1.38
CA VAL A 140 1.55 -11.91 2.37
C VAL A 140 0.45 -11.09 1.68
N ALA A 141 -0.74 -11.66 1.57
CA ALA A 141 -1.93 -10.96 1.07
C ALA A 141 -2.58 -10.13 2.19
N SER A 142 -2.91 -8.88 1.89
CA SER A 142 -3.74 -8.05 2.78
C SER A 142 -4.54 -7.01 1.99
N PRO A 143 -5.79 -6.70 2.38
CA PRO A 143 -6.54 -5.59 1.76
C PRO A 143 -5.98 -4.20 2.12
N SER A 144 -5.39 -4.08 3.30
CA SER A 144 -4.93 -2.81 3.87
C SER A 144 -3.70 -3.00 4.77
N CYS A 145 -3.01 -1.91 5.07
CA CYS A 145 -1.97 -1.88 6.10
C CYS A 145 -2.09 -0.61 6.94
N HIS A 146 -1.22 -0.47 7.94
CA HIS A 146 -1.24 0.67 8.85
C HIS A 146 -0.99 2.02 8.16
N ASP A 147 -0.27 2.05 7.04
CA ASP A 147 0.00 3.27 6.24
C ASP A 147 -1.08 3.57 5.18
N THR A 148 -2.20 2.86 5.25
CA THR A 148 -3.34 3.09 4.37
C THR A 148 -4.60 3.35 5.20
N THR A 149 -5.60 4.00 4.60
CA THR A 149 -6.97 4.02 5.15
C THR A 149 -7.51 2.60 5.31
N THR A 150 -8.47 2.35 6.21
CA THR A 150 -9.11 1.03 6.32
C THR A 150 -9.89 0.67 5.05
N THR A 151 -10.28 -0.60 4.86
CA THR A 151 -11.09 -0.99 3.69
C THR A 151 -12.39 -0.21 3.64
N ARG A 152 -13.04 0.00 4.79
CA ARG A 152 -14.25 0.83 4.89
C ARG A 152 -13.96 2.29 4.55
N GLY A 153 -12.98 2.90 5.23
CA GLY A 153 -12.68 4.32 5.07
C GLY A 153 -12.35 4.66 3.62
N TRP A 154 -11.53 3.82 3.00
CA TRP A 154 -11.16 3.93 1.59
C TRP A 154 -12.34 3.80 0.63
N TYR A 155 -13.21 2.80 0.85
CA TYR A 155 -14.34 2.53 -0.04
C TYR A 155 -15.39 3.64 0.01
N GLU A 156 -15.58 4.27 1.17
CA GLU A 156 -16.56 5.34 1.39
C GLU A 156 -16.04 6.73 0.92
N GLU A 157 -14.72 6.90 0.77
CA GLU A 157 -14.05 8.19 0.51
C GLU A 157 -14.24 8.74 -0.92
N ASP A 158 -14.12 7.89 -1.95
CA ASP A 158 -14.10 8.30 -3.35
C ASP A 158 -15.09 7.46 -4.18
N GLU A 159 -16.11 8.11 -4.75
CA GLU A 159 -17.17 7.46 -5.52
C GLU A 159 -16.68 6.83 -6.83
N ASP A 160 -15.84 7.54 -7.58
CA ASP A 160 -15.35 7.07 -8.88
C ASP A 160 -14.42 5.87 -8.69
N ARG A 161 -13.54 5.95 -7.69
CA ARG A 161 -12.62 4.87 -7.33
C ARG A 161 -13.38 3.66 -6.80
N ARG A 162 -14.38 3.88 -5.94
CA ARG A 162 -15.30 2.83 -5.47
C ARG A 162 -15.98 2.13 -6.64
N LEU A 163 -16.49 2.87 -7.62
CA LEU A 163 -17.19 2.30 -8.77
C LEU A 163 -16.26 1.41 -9.62
N ARG A 164 -15.01 1.84 -9.86
CA ARG A 164 -14.01 1.02 -10.55
C ARG A 164 -13.69 -0.27 -9.79
N PHE A 165 -13.56 -0.21 -8.47
CA PHE A 165 -13.34 -1.39 -7.64
C PHE A 165 -14.53 -2.35 -7.61
N TRP A 166 -15.74 -1.82 -7.45
CA TRP A 166 -16.99 -2.58 -7.45
C TRP A 166 -17.18 -3.37 -8.74
N ASN A 167 -16.95 -2.74 -9.89
CA ASN A 167 -17.12 -3.37 -11.19
C ASN A 167 -15.93 -4.26 -11.58
N GLY A 168 -14.71 -3.77 -11.37
CA GLY A 168 -13.49 -4.42 -11.84
C GLY A 168 -12.99 -5.52 -10.92
N VAL A 169 -12.89 -5.24 -9.61
CA VAL A 169 -12.31 -6.18 -8.64
C VAL A 169 -13.37 -7.11 -8.06
N LEU A 170 -14.50 -6.56 -7.60
CA LEU A 170 -15.57 -7.38 -7.01
C LEU A 170 -16.49 -8.01 -8.07
N GLY A 171 -16.31 -7.68 -9.36
CA GLY A 171 -17.09 -8.24 -10.47
C GLY A 171 -18.59 -7.95 -10.39
N ARG A 172 -18.99 -6.94 -9.63
CA ARG A 172 -20.39 -6.57 -9.44
C ARG A 172 -20.87 -5.68 -10.58
N LYS A 173 -22.19 -5.55 -10.74
CA LYS A 173 -22.83 -4.70 -11.75
C LYS A 173 -23.68 -3.63 -11.08
N GLY A 174 -23.91 -2.52 -11.77
CA GLY A 174 -24.78 -1.45 -11.31
C GLY A 174 -24.07 -0.48 -10.35
N PRO A 175 -24.84 0.37 -9.64
CA PRO A 175 -24.26 1.39 -8.77
C PRO A 175 -23.55 0.74 -7.58
N ALA A 176 -22.35 1.23 -7.28
CA ALA A 176 -21.61 0.81 -6.09
C ALA A 176 -22.23 1.46 -4.85
N PRO A 177 -22.66 0.69 -3.82
CA PRO A 177 -23.24 1.27 -2.61
C PRO A 177 -22.30 2.27 -1.94
N ALA A 178 -22.79 3.42 -1.49
CA ALA A 178 -21.93 4.45 -0.89
C ALA A 178 -21.31 4.03 0.47
N VAL A 179 -22.01 3.15 1.21
CA VAL A 179 -21.57 2.63 2.51
C VAL A 179 -20.90 1.28 2.32
N CYS A 180 -19.74 1.08 2.96
CA CYS A 180 -19.05 -0.21 2.95
C CYS A 180 -19.74 -1.18 3.92
N THR A 181 -20.63 -2.01 3.38
CA THR A 181 -21.41 -2.97 4.17
C THR A 181 -20.57 -4.20 4.57
N PRO A 182 -20.99 -4.95 5.62
CA PRO A 182 -20.34 -6.21 5.96
C PRO A 182 -20.29 -7.24 4.82
N ALA A 183 -21.22 -7.19 3.87
CA ALA A 183 -21.18 -8.06 2.68
C ALA A 183 -20.01 -7.70 1.75
N ILE A 184 -19.75 -6.41 1.55
CA ILE A 184 -18.62 -5.91 0.75
C ILE A 184 -17.30 -6.32 1.40
N VAL A 185 -17.18 -6.08 2.71
CA VAL A 185 -15.98 -6.46 3.47
C VAL A 185 -15.77 -7.97 3.44
N ARG A 186 -16.84 -8.76 3.50
CA ARG A 186 -16.76 -10.23 3.36
C ARG A 186 -16.23 -10.65 2.00
N ASP A 187 -16.67 -10.03 0.90
CA ASP A 187 -16.11 -10.31 -0.43
C ASP A 187 -14.60 -10.00 -0.47
N VAL A 188 -14.20 -8.87 0.12
CA VAL A 188 -12.78 -8.47 0.22
C VAL A 188 -11.98 -9.44 1.08
N VAL A 189 -12.45 -9.81 2.28
CA VAL A 189 -11.74 -10.77 3.13
C VAL A 189 -11.63 -12.13 2.45
N ARG A 190 -12.72 -12.58 1.81
CA ARG A 190 -12.79 -13.86 1.10
C ARG A 190 -11.73 -13.98 0.01
N GLN A 191 -11.64 -13.03 -0.92
CA GLN A 191 -10.64 -13.09 -2.01
C GLN A 191 -9.19 -13.14 -1.49
N HIS A 192 -8.91 -12.54 -0.32
CA HIS A 192 -7.56 -12.59 0.27
C HIS A 192 -7.28 -13.92 0.96
N VAL A 193 -8.25 -14.50 1.68
CA VAL A 193 -8.06 -15.86 2.22
C VAL A 193 -8.05 -16.91 1.11
N GLU A 194 -8.72 -16.69 -0.01
CA GLU A 194 -8.68 -17.60 -1.17
C GLU A 194 -7.44 -17.41 -2.06
N SER A 195 -6.64 -16.36 -1.83
CA SER A 195 -5.43 -16.09 -2.61
C SER A 195 -4.40 -17.22 -2.49
N SER A 196 -3.52 -17.32 -3.49
CA SER A 196 -2.39 -18.26 -3.48
C SER A 196 -1.27 -17.87 -2.53
N SER A 197 -1.30 -16.68 -1.92
CA SER A 197 -0.32 -16.22 -0.95
C SER A 197 -0.20 -17.18 0.23
N CYS A 198 1.02 -17.45 0.68
CA CYS A 198 1.28 -18.29 1.85
C CYS A 198 0.59 -17.73 3.10
N TRP A 199 0.58 -16.40 3.26
CA TRP A 199 -0.05 -15.73 4.39
C TRP A 199 -1.16 -14.81 3.92
N ALA A 200 -2.26 -14.77 4.67
CA ALA A 200 -3.27 -13.73 4.58
C ALA A 200 -3.35 -13.04 5.95
N ILE A 201 -2.99 -11.77 6.02
CA ILE A 201 -2.95 -10.99 7.26
C ILE A 201 -3.90 -9.81 7.09
N PHE A 202 -4.73 -9.55 8.09
CA PHE A 202 -5.76 -8.52 8.03
C PHE A 202 -5.58 -7.53 9.18
N PRO A 203 -5.64 -6.21 8.91
CA PRO A 203 -5.83 -5.24 9.96
C PRO A 203 -7.14 -5.52 10.70
N LEU A 204 -7.10 -5.36 12.01
CA LEU A 204 -8.23 -5.74 12.86
C LEU A 204 -9.51 -4.97 12.52
N GLN A 205 -9.38 -3.72 12.06
CA GLN A 205 -10.50 -2.91 11.60
C GLN A 205 -11.30 -3.58 10.49
N ASP A 206 -10.62 -4.26 9.54
CA ASP A 206 -11.27 -4.95 8.43
C ASP A 206 -11.96 -6.25 8.90
N ILE A 207 -11.46 -6.90 9.96
CA ILE A 207 -12.14 -8.04 10.58
C ILE A 207 -13.37 -7.59 11.37
N LEU A 208 -13.28 -6.51 12.14
CA LEU A 208 -14.42 -5.95 12.86
C LEU A 208 -15.54 -5.54 11.90
N ALA A 209 -15.19 -5.05 10.72
CA ALA A 209 -16.12 -4.63 9.70
C ALA A 209 -16.97 -5.76 9.07
N LEU A 210 -16.67 -7.03 9.35
CA LEU A 210 -17.51 -8.18 8.98
C LEU A 210 -18.81 -8.27 9.78
N SER A 211 -18.94 -7.53 10.88
CA SER A 211 -20.14 -7.50 11.71
C SER A 211 -20.67 -6.07 11.88
N PRO A 212 -21.98 -5.84 11.65
CA PRO A 212 -22.59 -4.52 11.85
C PRO A 212 -22.47 -4.04 13.32
N LYS A 213 -22.28 -4.97 14.27
CA LYS A 213 -22.10 -4.68 15.70
C LYS A 213 -20.85 -3.86 16.01
N TYR A 214 -19.80 -4.00 15.20
CA TYR A 214 -18.48 -3.40 15.47
C TYR A 214 -18.15 -2.21 14.55
N VAL A 215 -19.12 -1.73 13.77
CA VAL A 215 -18.99 -0.57 12.86
C VAL A 215 -19.78 0.63 13.36
N THR A 216 -19.67 0.92 14.65
CA THR A 216 -20.45 1.97 15.33
C THR A 216 -19.88 3.38 15.16
N ARG A 217 -18.71 3.50 14.52
CA ARG A 217 -18.01 4.77 14.29
C ARG A 217 -17.92 5.09 12.79
N PRO A 218 -17.74 6.37 12.42
CA PRO A 218 -17.45 6.75 11.04
C PRO A 218 -16.21 6.04 10.52
N ALA A 219 -16.25 5.55 9.28
CA ALA A 219 -15.16 4.76 8.70
C ALA A 219 -13.82 5.52 8.64
N ALA A 220 -13.87 6.83 8.40
CA ALA A 220 -12.68 7.69 8.37
C ALA A 220 -11.93 7.74 9.72
N GLU A 221 -12.62 7.53 10.84
CA GLU A 221 -12.02 7.54 12.19
C GLU A 221 -11.30 6.23 12.53
N GLU A 222 -11.44 5.19 11.70
CA GLU A 222 -10.85 3.86 11.93
C GLU A 222 -9.38 3.77 11.45
N THR A 223 -8.95 4.76 10.67
CA THR A 223 -7.60 4.84 10.11
C THR A 223 -6.58 5.16 11.21
N ILE A 224 -5.54 4.33 11.33
CA ILE A 224 -4.52 4.46 12.37
C ILE A 224 -3.44 5.50 12.00
N ASN A 225 -3.07 5.60 10.73
CA ASN A 225 -2.04 6.51 10.23
C ASN A 225 -2.48 7.32 9.01
N ASP A 226 -1.91 8.50 8.86
CA ASP A 226 -1.80 9.21 7.59
C ASP A 226 -0.31 9.46 7.30
N PRO A 227 0.31 8.70 6.37
CA PRO A 227 1.73 8.85 6.05
C PRO A 227 2.07 10.20 5.40
N THR A 228 1.06 10.93 4.89
CA THR A 228 1.26 12.27 4.31
C THR A 228 1.41 13.36 5.37
N ASN A 229 1.02 13.06 6.61
CA ASN A 229 1.12 13.97 7.74
C ASN A 229 2.28 13.55 8.67
N PRO A 230 3.46 14.22 8.61
CA PRO A 230 4.61 13.87 9.44
C PRO A 230 4.39 14.13 10.94
N LYS A 231 3.31 14.86 11.30
CA LYS A 231 2.91 15.12 12.70
C LYS A 231 1.68 14.31 13.09
N HIS A 232 1.32 13.29 12.31
CA HIS A 232 0.17 12.45 12.61
C HIS A 232 0.32 11.78 13.97
N TYR A 233 -0.79 11.70 14.70
CA TYR A 233 -0.81 11.12 16.03
C TYR A 233 -1.50 9.76 16.02
N TRP A 234 -0.71 8.70 16.28
CA TRP A 234 -1.07 7.27 16.26
C TRP A 234 -2.03 6.85 17.38
N ARG A 235 -3.26 7.35 17.31
CA ARG A 235 -4.21 7.31 18.42
C ARG A 235 -5.43 6.43 18.22
N TYR A 236 -5.57 5.75 17.08
CA TYR A 236 -6.66 4.78 16.94
C TYR A 236 -6.50 3.70 18.03
N ARG A 237 -7.63 3.37 18.66
CA ARG A 237 -7.77 2.34 19.68
C ARG A 237 -9.07 1.60 19.39
N MET A 238 -9.05 0.29 19.58
CA MET A 238 -10.28 -0.50 19.49
C MET A 238 -11.33 0.08 20.43
N HIS A 239 -12.54 0.25 19.92
CA HIS A 239 -13.68 0.74 20.68
C HIS A 239 -14.48 -0.39 21.35
N VAL A 240 -14.03 -1.62 21.16
CA VAL A 240 -14.61 -2.85 21.71
C VAL A 240 -13.53 -3.71 22.35
N TYR A 241 -13.92 -4.53 23.32
CA TYR A 241 -13.03 -5.49 23.97
C TYR A 241 -12.76 -6.70 23.08
N LEU A 242 -11.54 -7.20 23.10
CA LEU A 242 -11.15 -8.38 22.32
C LEU A 242 -11.92 -9.63 22.77
N GLU A 243 -12.24 -9.71 24.06
CA GLU A 243 -13.03 -10.76 24.68
C GLU A 243 -14.46 -10.80 24.13
N ASP A 244 -15.04 -9.65 23.80
CA ASP A 244 -16.39 -9.59 23.23
C ASP A 244 -16.39 -9.98 21.75
N VAL A 245 -15.31 -9.69 21.02
CA VAL A 245 -15.12 -10.10 19.63
C VAL A 245 -14.92 -11.61 19.54
N THR A 246 -14.05 -12.17 20.38
CA THR A 246 -13.75 -13.62 20.39
C THR A 246 -14.92 -14.48 20.87
N ARG A 247 -15.85 -13.93 21.67
CA ARG A 247 -17.09 -14.61 22.08
C ARG A 247 -18.24 -14.45 21.08
N ASP A 248 -18.09 -13.65 20.02
CA ASP A 248 -19.13 -13.48 19.01
C ASP A 248 -19.20 -14.72 18.11
N ILE A 249 -20.11 -15.63 18.46
CA ILE A 249 -20.30 -16.91 17.77
C ILE A 249 -20.61 -16.70 16.28
N GLY A 250 -21.37 -15.66 15.94
CA GLY A 250 -21.74 -15.37 14.55
C GLY A 250 -20.52 -15.01 13.72
N LEU A 251 -19.72 -14.04 14.19
CA LEU A 251 -18.49 -13.63 13.52
C LEU A 251 -17.46 -14.78 13.44
N MET A 252 -17.25 -15.50 14.55
CA MET A 252 -16.29 -16.61 14.59
C MET A 252 -16.69 -17.76 13.67
N THR A 253 -17.99 -18.06 13.56
CA THR A 253 -18.51 -19.10 12.64
C THR A 253 -18.30 -18.70 11.18
N ASP A 254 -18.59 -17.44 10.82
CA ASP A 254 -18.41 -16.92 9.47
C ASP A 254 -16.92 -16.93 9.06
N LEU A 255 -16.04 -16.41 9.94
CA LEU A 255 -14.58 -16.46 9.74
C LEU A 255 -14.08 -17.90 9.56
N ARG A 256 -14.50 -18.82 10.43
CA ARG A 256 -14.10 -20.23 10.35
C ARG A 256 -14.58 -20.86 9.04
N ALA A 257 -15.82 -20.61 8.63
CA ALA A 257 -16.35 -21.13 7.38
C ALA A 257 -15.54 -20.63 6.17
N MET A 258 -15.18 -19.34 6.13
CA MET A 258 -14.29 -18.80 5.08
C MET A 258 -12.92 -19.45 5.10
N LEU A 259 -12.29 -19.62 6.26
CA LEU A 259 -10.98 -20.25 6.37
C LEU A 259 -10.99 -21.71 5.96
N VAL A 260 -12.00 -22.49 6.35
CA VAL A 260 -12.15 -23.90 5.94
C VAL A 260 -12.39 -23.99 4.43
N SER A 261 -13.28 -23.17 3.87
CA SER A 261 -13.55 -23.13 2.44
C SER A 261 -12.30 -22.78 1.61
N ALA A 262 -11.44 -21.92 2.15
CA ALA A 262 -10.19 -21.51 1.51
C ALA A 262 -9.02 -22.48 1.79
N GLY A 263 -9.23 -23.59 2.50
CA GLY A 263 -8.17 -24.55 2.85
C GLY A 263 -7.13 -24.00 3.83
N ARG A 264 -7.46 -22.97 4.61
CA ARG A 264 -6.60 -22.33 5.61
C ARG A 264 -6.88 -22.75 7.05
N ALA A 265 -7.90 -23.57 7.27
CA ALA A 265 -8.20 -24.17 8.56
C ALA A 265 -8.82 -25.56 8.37
N GLU A 266 -8.61 -26.45 9.34
CA GLU A 266 -9.26 -27.76 9.35
C GLU A 266 -10.69 -27.67 9.90
N ASP A 267 -11.61 -28.43 9.29
CA ASP A 267 -12.95 -28.63 9.84
C ASP A 267 -12.88 -29.65 10.98
N HIS A 268 -12.46 -29.21 12.17
CA HIS A 268 -12.55 -30.02 13.39
C HIS A 268 -14.00 -30.18 13.88
N ARG A 269 -14.90 -30.64 13.01
CA ARG A 269 -16.14 -31.32 13.40
C ARG A 269 -15.83 -32.81 13.51
N GLY A 270 -15.10 -33.18 14.56
CA GLY A 270 -14.78 -34.55 14.96
C GLY A 270 -14.73 -34.61 16.48
#